data_AF-B4J8D6-F1
#
_entry.id   AF-B4J8D6-F1
#
_cell.length_a   1.000
_cell.length_b   1.000
_cell.length_c   1.000
_cell.angle_alpha   90.00
_cell.angle_beta   90.00
_cell.angle_gamma   90.00
#
_symmetry.space_group_name_H-M   'P 1'
#
loop_
_entity.id
_entity.type
_entity.pdbx_description
1 polymer ?
#
loop_
_entity_poly.entity_id
_entity_poly.type
_entity_poly.pdbx_seq_one_letter_code
_entity_poly.pdbx_strand_id
1 'polypeptide(L)'
;MNLNIDSNFSFTCRLLQKQCDTQQVGIQAAWDLVDLLKCLNAKEKLLLAKYFCRLPLNVGSFRVLRQLQDLRILTATEYICSIENEEQLQLILIEFLENQNALLSNLFISALYDSLNTVRLNIILENALRHLFSALAENPKISNLNYVDSLCKSLPDDVLINVCLQMHLNILLELHEVNDVSLAFKSFSAWINEGVDEFIFIKHITGKLLGGHQQEALSHLFKLSTALNFKQWKFYLILVQSIASSCSAETSTFIKKYLKNRLQHVASLGCQFSLLHLLLTARAAAATTMNIQKNLDNYAQWYKQNIGKMSSVLSLDHFQSVLNILADSIHYELEIDYLEIHAAIAISPGGKLVQSYKANCKAHLSCLKAASKQKDGK
;
A
#
# COMPACT_ATOMS: atom_id res chain seq x y z
N MET A 1 -42.09 21.95 -25.17
CA MET A 1 -41.19 21.64 -26.30
C MET A 1 -41.46 20.20 -26.71
N ASN A 2 -42.07 19.97 -27.88
CA ASN A 2 -42.33 18.62 -28.38
C ASN A 2 -41.01 17.96 -28.78
N LEU A 3 -40.68 16.88 -28.08
CA LEU A 3 -39.50 16.07 -28.32
C LEU A 3 -39.80 15.11 -29.48
N ASN A 4 -39.38 15.45 -30.70
CA ASN A 4 -39.29 14.45 -31.77
C ASN A 4 -38.19 13.45 -31.39
N ILE A 5 -38.59 12.38 -30.71
CA ILE A 5 -37.78 11.19 -30.49
C ILE A 5 -38.06 10.28 -31.68
N ASP A 6 -37.02 9.98 -32.46
CA ASP A 6 -37.17 9.13 -33.64
C ASP A 6 -37.55 7.70 -33.23
N SER A 7 -38.33 7.00 -34.05
CA SER A 7 -38.82 5.64 -33.75
C SER A 7 -37.69 4.65 -33.42
N ASN A 8 -36.52 4.89 -34.03
CA ASN A 8 -35.26 4.17 -33.81
C ASN A 8 -34.71 4.31 -32.39
N PHE A 9 -34.85 5.45 -31.72
CA PHE A 9 -34.34 5.63 -30.36
C PHE A 9 -35.07 4.72 -29.37
N SER A 10 -36.40 4.62 -29.48
CA SER A 10 -37.22 3.73 -28.64
C SER A 10 -36.85 2.25 -28.82
N PHE A 11 -36.45 1.87 -30.04
CA PHE A 11 -35.98 0.53 -30.34
C PHE A 11 -34.61 0.27 -29.73
N THR A 12 -33.67 1.22 -29.86
CA THR A 12 -32.34 1.14 -29.24
C THR A 12 -32.43 1.00 -27.72
N CYS A 13 -33.29 1.76 -27.03
CA CYS A 13 -33.48 1.62 -25.57
C CYS A 13 -33.98 0.21 -25.18
N ARG A 14 -34.94 -0.35 -25.94
CA ARG A 14 -35.46 -1.70 -25.70
C ARG A 14 -34.41 -2.78 -25.93
N LEU A 15 -33.63 -2.65 -27.00
CA LEU A 15 -32.55 -3.59 -27.29
C LEU A 15 -31.45 -3.52 -26.23
N LEU A 16 -31.08 -2.30 -25.81
CA LEU A 16 -30.11 -2.07 -24.74
C LEU A 16 -30.55 -2.72 -23.43
N GLN A 17 -31.82 -2.54 -23.04
CA GLN A 17 -32.35 -3.16 -21.82
C GLN A 17 -32.32 -4.70 -21.93
N LYS A 18 -32.78 -5.26 -23.04
CA LYS A 18 -32.72 -6.71 -23.30
C LYS A 18 -31.28 -7.25 -23.19
N GLN A 19 -30.29 -6.49 -23.64
CA GLN A 19 -28.88 -6.85 -23.52
C GLN A 19 -28.37 -6.77 -22.08
N CYS A 20 -28.88 -5.85 -21.27
CA CYS A 20 -28.56 -5.81 -19.83
C CYS A 20 -29.11 -7.05 -19.10
N ASP A 21 -30.28 -7.53 -19.51
CA ASP A 21 -30.95 -8.67 -18.89
C ASP A 21 -30.31 -10.02 -19.25
N THR A 22 -29.51 -10.06 -20.32
CA THR A 22 -28.96 -11.31 -20.87
C THR A 22 -27.49 -11.51 -20.50
N GLN A 23 -27.16 -12.61 -19.82
CA GLN A 23 -25.77 -12.91 -19.39
C GLN A 23 -24.83 -13.16 -20.58
N GLN A 24 -25.26 -13.94 -21.57
CA GLN A 24 -24.48 -14.27 -22.76
C GLN A 24 -25.23 -13.83 -24.01
N VAL A 25 -24.58 -12.98 -24.81
CA VAL A 25 -25.13 -12.49 -26.07
C VAL A 25 -24.24 -13.02 -27.18
N GLY A 26 -24.85 -13.67 -28.18
CA GLY A 26 -24.13 -14.10 -29.37
C GLY A 26 -23.45 -12.92 -30.04
N ILE A 27 -22.27 -13.15 -30.64
CA ILE A 27 -21.42 -12.10 -31.23
C ILE A 27 -22.26 -11.13 -32.07
N GLN A 28 -23.06 -11.65 -33.00
CA GLN A 28 -23.92 -10.85 -33.88
C GLN A 28 -24.80 -9.84 -33.14
N ALA A 29 -25.51 -10.27 -32.09
CA ALA A 29 -26.40 -9.38 -31.35
C ALA A 29 -25.64 -8.29 -30.58
N ALA A 30 -24.39 -8.52 -30.19
CA ALA A 30 -23.54 -7.48 -29.61
C ALA A 30 -23.13 -6.43 -30.65
N TRP A 31 -22.83 -6.84 -31.90
CA TRP A 31 -22.55 -5.92 -33.01
C TRP A 31 -23.79 -5.08 -33.38
N ASP A 32 -24.97 -5.72 -33.43
CA ASP A 32 -26.22 -5.04 -33.75
C ASP A 32 -26.51 -3.87 -32.79
N LEU A 33 -26.24 -4.04 -31.49
CA LEU A 33 -26.37 -2.95 -30.51
C LEU A 33 -25.33 -1.85 -30.77
N VAL A 34 -24.06 -2.20 -30.95
CA VAL A 34 -22.98 -1.23 -31.19
C VAL A 34 -23.25 -0.37 -32.43
N ASP A 35 -23.75 -0.96 -33.51
CA ASP A 35 -24.03 -0.23 -34.74
C ASP A 35 -25.23 0.72 -34.59
N LEU A 36 -26.28 0.31 -33.87
CA LEU A 36 -27.39 1.22 -33.52
C LEU A 36 -26.92 2.37 -32.63
N LEU A 37 -26.02 2.12 -31.68
CA LEU A 37 -25.47 3.16 -30.81
C LEU A 37 -24.63 4.19 -31.57
N LYS A 38 -23.93 3.78 -32.64
CA LYS A 38 -23.16 4.69 -33.52
C LYS A 38 -24.07 5.64 -34.31
N CYS A 39 -25.29 5.22 -34.64
CA CYS A 39 -26.25 6.02 -35.40
C CYS A 39 -26.91 7.14 -34.57
N LEU A 40 -26.79 7.10 -33.24
CA LEU A 40 -27.43 8.09 -32.37
C LEU A 40 -26.77 9.48 -32.49
N ASN A 41 -27.60 10.52 -32.52
CA ASN A 41 -27.12 11.90 -32.42
C ASN A 41 -26.74 12.26 -30.97
N ALA A 42 -26.11 13.42 -30.77
CA ALA A 42 -25.62 13.85 -29.45
C ALA A 42 -26.71 13.92 -28.37
N LYS A 43 -27.92 14.37 -28.73
CA LYS A 43 -29.06 14.47 -27.81
C LYS A 43 -29.57 13.09 -27.41
N GLU A 44 -29.67 12.17 -28.38
CA GLU A 44 -30.06 10.79 -28.14
C GLU A 44 -29.05 10.06 -27.27
N LYS A 45 -27.74 10.23 -27.52
CA LYS A 45 -26.68 9.69 -26.66
C LYS A 45 -26.83 10.14 -25.20
N LEU A 46 -27.06 11.44 -24.99
CA LEU A 46 -27.30 11.99 -23.64
C LEU A 46 -28.56 11.39 -22.98
N LEU A 47 -29.66 11.24 -23.73
CA LEU A 47 -30.89 10.65 -23.22
C LEU A 47 -30.70 9.16 -22.90
N LEU A 48 -29.97 8.42 -23.74
CA LEU A 48 -29.66 7.01 -23.54
C LEU A 48 -28.79 6.81 -22.31
N ALA A 49 -27.77 7.64 -22.10
CA ALA A 49 -26.93 7.61 -20.91
C ALA A 49 -27.77 7.76 -19.63
N LYS A 50 -28.65 8.78 -19.60
CA LYS A 50 -29.59 9.00 -18.47
C LYS A 50 -30.57 7.85 -18.29
N TYR A 51 -31.02 7.22 -19.38
CA TYR A 51 -31.88 6.05 -19.34
C TYR A 51 -31.15 4.85 -18.72
N PHE A 52 -29.92 4.57 -19.17
CA PHE A 52 -29.11 3.47 -18.67
C PHE A 52 -28.84 3.59 -17.16
N CYS A 53 -28.50 4.78 -16.66
CA CYS A 53 -28.30 5.03 -15.22
C CYS A 53 -29.54 4.74 -14.35
N ARG A 54 -30.74 4.67 -14.94
CA ARG A 54 -32.00 4.37 -14.23
C ARG A 54 -32.42 2.91 -14.34
N LEU A 55 -31.71 2.11 -15.14
CA LEU A 55 -32.01 0.69 -15.27
C LEU A 55 -31.57 -0.06 -14.01
N PRO A 56 -32.30 -1.11 -13.61
CA PRO A 56 -31.85 -1.99 -12.55
C PRO A 56 -30.55 -2.68 -12.97
N LEU A 57 -29.67 -2.93 -12.00
CA LEU A 57 -28.43 -3.64 -12.25
C LEU A 57 -28.72 -5.12 -12.52
N ASN A 58 -28.48 -5.54 -13.76
CA ASN A 58 -28.62 -6.91 -14.24
C ASN A 58 -27.28 -7.50 -14.71
N VAL A 59 -27.23 -8.83 -14.89
CA VAL A 59 -26.02 -9.62 -15.22
C VAL A 59 -25.24 -9.14 -16.46
N GLY A 60 -25.90 -8.50 -17.44
CA GLY A 60 -25.28 -7.98 -18.66
C GLY A 60 -24.91 -6.50 -18.59
N SER A 61 -25.24 -5.79 -17.50
CA SER A 61 -25.16 -4.33 -17.43
C SER A 61 -23.73 -3.82 -17.63
N PHE A 62 -22.73 -4.45 -17.03
CA PHE A 62 -21.34 -4.00 -17.15
C PHE A 62 -20.75 -4.22 -18.54
N ARG A 63 -21.16 -5.28 -19.24
CA ARG A 63 -20.81 -5.48 -20.65
C ARG A 63 -21.38 -4.33 -21.51
N VAL A 64 -22.64 -3.98 -21.28
CA VAL A 64 -23.29 -2.86 -22.00
C VAL A 64 -22.63 -1.54 -21.63
N LEU A 65 -22.33 -1.28 -20.35
CA LEU A 65 -21.63 -0.09 -19.90
C LEU A 65 -20.26 0.05 -20.58
N ARG A 66 -19.53 -1.05 -20.76
CA ARG A 66 -18.27 -1.05 -21.51
C ARG A 66 -18.46 -0.63 -22.97
N GLN A 67 -19.48 -1.14 -23.64
CA GLN A 67 -19.81 -0.72 -25.01
C GLN A 67 -20.18 0.77 -25.08
N LEU A 68 -20.93 1.27 -24.11
CA LEU A 68 -21.28 2.70 -24.01
C LEU A 68 -20.03 3.56 -23.77
N GLN A 69 -19.09 3.09 -22.95
CA GLN A 69 -17.81 3.75 -22.69
C GLN A 69 -16.95 3.81 -23.95
N ASP A 70 -16.80 2.69 -24.66
CA ASP A 70 -16.02 2.61 -25.90
C ASP A 70 -16.57 3.57 -26.99
N LEU A 71 -17.88 3.80 -27.00
CA LEU A 71 -18.55 4.73 -27.90
C LEU A 71 -18.67 6.17 -27.36
N ARG A 72 -18.09 6.44 -26.17
CA ARG A 72 -18.14 7.75 -25.48
C ARG A 72 -19.57 8.26 -25.26
N ILE A 73 -20.49 7.36 -24.95
CA ILE A 73 -21.90 7.68 -24.64
C ILE A 73 -22.08 7.86 -23.13
N LEU A 74 -21.51 6.95 -22.35
CA LEU A 74 -21.52 6.98 -20.89
C LEU A 74 -20.25 6.30 -20.40
N THR A 75 -19.47 7.00 -19.59
CA THR A 75 -18.25 6.47 -18.95
C THR A 75 -18.56 5.73 -17.66
N ALA A 76 -17.65 4.86 -17.21
CA ALA A 76 -17.77 4.22 -15.90
C ALA A 76 -17.83 5.28 -14.77
N THR A 77 -17.05 6.35 -14.89
CA THR A 77 -17.06 7.49 -13.97
C THR A 77 -18.44 8.14 -13.87
N GLU A 78 -19.07 8.50 -14.99
CA GLU A 78 -20.40 9.10 -14.99
C GLU A 78 -21.45 8.15 -14.42
N TYR A 79 -21.35 6.86 -14.74
CA TYR A 79 -22.25 5.85 -14.19
C TYR A 79 -22.12 5.74 -12.66
N ILE A 80 -20.90 5.55 -12.15
CA ILE A 80 -20.62 5.44 -10.71
C ILE A 80 -21.06 6.70 -9.96
N CYS A 81 -20.77 7.89 -10.50
CA CYS A 81 -21.20 9.14 -9.90
C CYS A 81 -22.73 9.36 -9.95
N SER A 82 -23.47 8.64 -10.79
CA SER A 82 -24.94 8.69 -10.80
C SER A 82 -25.60 7.84 -9.70
N ILE A 83 -24.84 6.99 -9.02
CA ILE A 83 -25.36 6.08 -7.99
C ILE A 83 -25.30 6.77 -6.63
N GLU A 84 -26.47 6.83 -5.98
CA GLU A 84 -26.64 7.44 -4.65
C GLU A 84 -26.62 6.40 -3.53
N ASN A 85 -27.00 5.15 -3.81
CA ASN A 85 -27.02 4.07 -2.82
C ASN A 85 -25.60 3.49 -2.63
N GLU A 86 -25.05 3.63 -1.43
CA GLU A 86 -23.69 3.19 -1.11
C GLU A 86 -23.50 1.68 -1.17
N GLU A 87 -24.49 0.88 -0.74
CA GLU A 87 -24.41 -0.59 -0.79
C GLU A 87 -24.35 -1.09 -2.24
N GLN A 88 -25.21 -0.55 -3.10
CA GLN A 88 -25.21 -0.84 -4.53
C GLN A 88 -23.88 -0.42 -5.17
N LEU A 89 -23.36 0.75 -4.80
CA LEU A 89 -22.08 1.24 -5.28
C LEU A 89 -20.94 0.28 -4.91
N GLN A 90 -20.89 -0.21 -3.66
CA GLN A 90 -19.88 -1.17 -3.23
C GLN A 90 -19.96 -2.48 -4.01
N LEU A 91 -21.17 -3.03 -4.24
CA LEU A 91 -21.33 -4.25 -5.04
C LEU A 91 -20.81 -4.08 -6.48
N ILE A 92 -21.04 -2.91 -7.08
CA ILE A 92 -20.53 -2.60 -8.42
C ILE A 92 -19.00 -2.53 -8.43
N LEU A 93 -18.40 -1.90 -7.40
CA LEU A 93 -16.95 -1.76 -7.30
C LEU A 93 -16.26 -3.10 -7.06
N ILE A 94 -16.88 -4.01 -6.31
CA ILE A 94 -16.39 -5.39 -6.16
C ILE A 94 -16.33 -6.06 -7.54
N GLU A 95 -17.41 -5.99 -8.32
CA GLU A 95 -17.43 -6.55 -9.68
C GLU A 95 -16.41 -5.87 -10.62
N PHE A 96 -16.13 -4.58 -10.43
CA PHE A 96 -15.06 -3.88 -11.15
C PHE A 96 -13.67 -4.38 -10.80
N LEU A 97 -13.42 -4.68 -9.51
CA LEU A 97 -12.16 -5.23 -9.00
C LEU A 97 -11.98 -6.72 -9.37
N GLU A 98 -13.06 -7.47 -9.58
CA GLU A 98 -12.98 -8.89 -9.90
C GLU A 98 -12.94 -9.15 -11.41
N ASN A 99 -13.83 -8.51 -12.17
CA ASN A 99 -14.16 -8.94 -13.52
C ASN A 99 -14.18 -7.80 -14.55
N GLN A 100 -14.36 -6.54 -14.14
CA GLN A 100 -14.52 -5.40 -15.06
C GLN A 100 -13.36 -4.40 -15.02
N ASN A 101 -12.13 -4.89 -15.09
CA ASN A 101 -10.92 -4.08 -14.95
C ASN A 101 -10.83 -2.89 -15.93
N ALA A 102 -11.40 -2.98 -17.13
CA ALA A 102 -11.40 -1.87 -18.09
C ALA A 102 -12.29 -0.69 -17.63
N LEU A 103 -13.37 -0.97 -16.90
CA LEU A 103 -14.20 0.04 -16.27
C LEU A 103 -13.50 0.61 -15.04
N LEU A 104 -12.82 -0.23 -14.26
CA LEU A 104 -11.99 0.20 -13.13
C LEU A 104 -10.87 1.16 -13.57
N SER A 105 -10.17 0.87 -14.68
CA SER A 105 -9.13 1.76 -15.21
C SER A 105 -9.66 3.15 -15.53
N ASN A 106 -10.89 3.26 -16.04
CA ASN A 106 -11.51 4.56 -16.30
C ASN A 106 -11.68 5.37 -15.01
N LEU A 107 -12.06 4.72 -13.89
CA LEU A 107 -12.19 5.40 -12.59
C LEU A 107 -10.85 5.96 -12.10
N PHE A 108 -9.77 5.19 -12.18
CA PHE A 108 -8.44 5.67 -11.76
C PHE A 108 -7.94 6.83 -12.64
N ILE A 109 -8.16 6.75 -13.96
CA ILE A 109 -7.81 7.84 -14.89
C ILE A 109 -8.60 9.11 -14.55
N SER A 110 -9.92 8.98 -14.34
CA SER A 110 -10.77 10.11 -13.97
C SER A 110 -10.45 10.65 -12.58
N ALA A 111 -10.01 9.82 -11.64
CA ALA A 111 -9.61 10.28 -10.31
C ALA A 111 -8.44 11.28 -10.37
N LEU A 112 -7.60 11.26 -11.42
CA LEU A 112 -6.57 12.27 -11.65
C LEU A 112 -7.05 13.44 -12.54
N TYR A 113 -7.69 13.13 -13.67
CA TYR A 113 -7.92 14.13 -14.72
C TYR A 113 -9.30 14.80 -14.71
N ASP A 114 -10.31 14.21 -14.06
CA ASP A 114 -11.65 14.78 -13.96
C ASP A 114 -11.78 15.66 -12.71
N SER A 115 -11.37 16.92 -12.85
CA SER A 115 -11.34 17.88 -11.73
C SER A 115 -12.69 18.10 -11.03
N LEU A 116 -13.81 17.81 -11.69
CA LEU A 116 -15.15 17.92 -11.09
C LEU A 116 -15.45 16.75 -10.15
N ASN A 117 -15.00 15.55 -10.51
CA ASN A 117 -15.29 14.32 -9.77
C ASN A 117 -14.11 13.79 -8.96
N THR A 118 -12.90 14.35 -9.09
CA THR A 118 -11.65 13.90 -8.44
C THR A 118 -11.86 13.52 -6.97
N VAL A 119 -12.39 14.43 -6.14
CA VAL A 119 -12.55 14.18 -4.70
C VAL A 119 -13.49 13.01 -4.43
N ARG A 120 -14.65 13.01 -5.09
CA ARG A 120 -15.66 11.95 -4.92
C ARG A 120 -15.12 10.59 -5.38
N LEU A 121 -14.43 10.54 -6.52
CA LEU A 121 -13.87 9.30 -7.06
C LEU A 121 -12.77 8.73 -6.17
N ASN A 122 -11.88 9.58 -5.62
CA ASN A 122 -10.85 9.11 -4.70
C ASN A 122 -11.48 8.48 -3.45
N ILE A 123 -12.51 9.10 -2.86
CA ILE A 123 -13.24 8.52 -1.71
C ILE A 123 -13.87 7.17 -2.08
N ILE A 124 -14.50 7.08 -3.25
CA ILE A 124 -15.15 5.85 -3.71
C ILE A 124 -14.12 4.71 -3.88
N LEU A 125 -13.00 5.00 -4.55
CA LEU A 125 -11.92 4.03 -4.77
C LEU A 125 -11.22 3.63 -3.47
N GLU A 126 -10.94 4.59 -2.58
CA GLU A 126 -10.38 4.35 -1.26
C GLU A 126 -11.26 3.43 -0.43
N ASN A 127 -12.58 3.68 -0.40
CA ASN A 127 -13.52 2.82 0.31
C ASN A 127 -13.55 1.40 -0.26
N ALA A 128 -13.60 1.25 -1.60
CA ALA A 128 -13.57 -0.06 -2.23
C ALA A 128 -12.29 -0.85 -1.89
N LEU A 129 -11.12 -0.19 -1.97
CA LEU A 129 -9.84 -0.80 -1.60
C LEU A 129 -9.78 -1.11 -0.10
N ARG A 130 -10.35 -0.26 0.76
CA ARG A 130 -10.42 -0.49 2.21
C ARG A 130 -11.21 -1.74 2.54
N HIS A 131 -12.38 -1.91 1.91
CA HIS A 131 -13.19 -3.12 2.07
C HIS A 131 -12.43 -4.36 1.57
N LEU A 132 -11.83 -4.28 0.39
CA LEU A 132 -11.04 -5.37 -0.19
C LEU A 132 -9.88 -5.79 0.73
N PHE A 133 -9.05 -4.85 1.17
CA PHE A 133 -7.87 -5.17 1.97
C PHE A 133 -8.20 -5.58 3.40
N SER A 134 -9.29 -5.04 3.99
CA SER A 134 -9.78 -5.53 5.28
C SER A 134 -10.25 -6.99 5.16
N ALA A 135 -11.01 -7.32 4.13
CA ALA A 135 -11.44 -8.69 3.87
C ALA A 135 -10.26 -9.64 3.58
N LEU A 136 -9.22 -9.18 2.90
CA LEU A 136 -7.99 -9.96 2.67
C LEU A 136 -7.14 -10.12 3.93
N ALA A 137 -7.13 -9.14 4.83
CA ALA A 137 -6.44 -9.26 6.11
C ALA A 137 -7.11 -10.31 7.01
N GLU A 138 -8.44 -10.43 6.95
CA GLU A 138 -9.20 -11.47 7.67
C GLU A 138 -9.14 -12.83 6.97
N ASN A 139 -9.24 -12.85 5.63
CA ASN A 139 -9.20 -14.05 4.82
C ASN A 139 -8.36 -13.83 3.53
N PRO A 140 -7.04 -14.13 3.57
CA PRO A 140 -6.12 -13.86 2.45
C PRO A 140 -6.44 -14.58 1.14
N LYS A 141 -7.35 -15.55 1.13
CA LYS A 141 -7.69 -16.37 -0.04
C LYS A 141 -8.94 -15.88 -0.78
N ILE A 142 -9.60 -14.82 -0.29
CA ILE A 142 -10.89 -14.36 -0.85
C ILE A 142 -10.77 -13.72 -2.23
N SER A 143 -9.59 -13.21 -2.60
CA SER A 143 -9.34 -12.59 -3.90
C SER A 143 -7.93 -12.90 -4.42
N ASN A 144 -7.79 -12.95 -5.75
CA ASN A 144 -6.51 -13.14 -6.43
C ASN A 144 -5.89 -11.81 -6.95
N LEU A 145 -6.54 -10.67 -6.68
CA LEU A 145 -6.08 -9.34 -7.07
C LEU A 145 -5.73 -9.22 -8.58
N ASN A 146 -6.50 -9.88 -9.45
CA ASN A 146 -6.28 -9.86 -10.89
C ASN A 146 -6.38 -8.46 -11.51
N TYR A 147 -7.13 -7.54 -10.88
CA TYR A 147 -7.23 -6.17 -11.37
C TYR A 147 -5.88 -5.46 -11.42
N VAL A 148 -4.94 -5.79 -10.52
CA VAL A 148 -3.63 -5.15 -10.43
C VAL A 148 -2.87 -5.27 -11.75
N ASP A 149 -2.83 -6.47 -12.33
CA ASP A 149 -2.17 -6.71 -13.63
C ASP A 149 -2.78 -5.89 -14.75
N SER A 150 -4.10 -5.75 -14.72
CA SER A 150 -4.83 -4.98 -15.74
C SER A 150 -4.60 -3.48 -15.57
N LEU A 151 -4.57 -2.97 -14.34
CA LEU A 151 -4.28 -1.56 -14.06
C LEU A 151 -2.87 -1.20 -14.49
N CYS A 152 -1.86 -1.99 -14.12
CA CYS A 152 -0.47 -1.77 -14.52
C CYS A 152 -0.27 -1.73 -16.04
N LYS A 153 -1.11 -2.43 -16.82
CA LYS A 153 -1.04 -2.44 -18.29
C LYS A 153 -1.80 -1.30 -18.97
N SER A 154 -2.80 -0.73 -18.29
CA SER A 154 -3.78 0.17 -18.91
C SER A 154 -3.70 1.61 -18.41
N LEU A 155 -3.16 1.84 -17.21
CA LEU A 155 -3.03 3.17 -16.65
C LEU A 155 -1.78 3.89 -17.21
N PRO A 156 -1.88 5.19 -17.54
CA PRO A 156 -0.72 6.06 -17.71
C PRO A 156 0.16 6.10 -16.45
N ASP A 157 1.47 6.30 -16.61
CA ASP A 157 2.44 6.26 -15.51
C ASP A 157 2.13 7.26 -14.38
N ASP A 158 1.68 8.47 -14.71
CA ASP A 158 1.32 9.48 -13.72
C ASP A 158 0.08 9.10 -12.90
N VAL A 159 -0.92 8.47 -13.54
CA VAL A 159 -2.08 7.90 -12.84
C VAL A 159 -1.68 6.69 -12.00
N LEU A 160 -0.86 5.79 -12.55
CA LEU A 160 -0.39 4.59 -11.88
C LEU A 160 0.39 4.94 -10.62
N ILE A 161 1.34 5.88 -10.71
CA ILE A 161 2.23 6.25 -9.59
C ILE A 161 1.51 7.17 -8.60
N ASN A 162 0.86 8.24 -9.07
CA ASN A 162 0.37 9.29 -8.17
C ASN A 162 -0.99 9.00 -7.57
N VAL A 163 -1.80 8.15 -8.22
CA VAL A 163 -3.13 7.77 -7.71
C VAL A 163 -3.14 6.32 -7.28
N CYS A 164 -2.99 5.38 -8.23
CA CYS A 164 -3.21 3.97 -7.96
C CYS A 164 -2.25 3.44 -6.88
N LEU A 165 -0.94 3.57 -7.08
CA LEU A 165 0.08 3.07 -6.17
C LEU A 165 -0.02 3.73 -4.78
N GLN A 166 -0.10 5.06 -4.72
CA GLN A 166 -0.17 5.78 -3.44
C GLN A 166 -1.44 5.44 -2.67
N MET A 167 -2.58 5.35 -3.34
CA MET A 167 -3.85 4.96 -2.72
C MET A 167 -3.77 3.55 -2.13
N HIS A 168 -3.21 2.59 -2.87
CA HIS A 168 -3.01 1.23 -2.36
C HIS A 168 -2.11 1.23 -1.11
N LEU A 169 -0.97 1.95 -1.14
CA LEU A 169 -0.09 2.03 0.02
C LEU A 169 -0.77 2.67 1.23
N ASN A 170 -1.54 3.75 1.03
CA ASN A 170 -2.25 4.43 2.12
C ASN A 170 -3.25 3.48 2.79
N ILE A 171 -4.10 2.81 2.00
CA ILE A 171 -5.10 1.89 2.54
C ILE A 171 -4.45 0.69 3.24
N LEU A 172 -3.36 0.15 2.69
CA LEU A 172 -2.62 -0.94 3.33
C LEU A 172 -2.04 -0.54 4.70
N LEU A 173 -1.54 0.69 4.83
CA LEU A 173 -1.04 1.21 6.11
C LEU A 173 -2.14 1.31 7.16
N GLU A 174 -3.36 1.65 6.75
CA GLU A 174 -4.50 1.85 7.66
C GLU A 174 -5.11 0.56 8.20
N LEU A 175 -4.70 -0.61 7.68
CA LEU A 175 -5.16 -1.91 8.18
C LEU A 175 -4.80 -2.16 9.65
N HIS A 176 -3.81 -1.47 10.19
CA HIS A 176 -3.45 -1.58 11.59
C HIS A 176 -2.75 -0.34 12.14
N GLU A 177 -3.31 0.22 13.20
CA GLU A 177 -2.78 1.40 13.89
C GLU A 177 -2.37 1.07 15.32
N VAL A 178 -1.20 1.57 15.74
CA VAL A 178 -0.73 1.52 17.12
C VAL A 178 -0.26 2.90 17.56
N ASN A 179 -0.72 3.35 18.71
CA ASN A 179 -0.35 4.66 19.25
C ASN A 179 1.08 4.69 19.81
N ASP A 180 1.65 3.54 20.15
CA ASP A 180 2.94 3.42 20.83
C ASP A 180 3.94 2.63 20.00
N VAL A 181 5.08 3.25 19.70
CA VAL A 181 6.21 2.64 19.00
C VAL A 181 6.82 1.46 19.78
N SER A 182 6.68 1.42 21.10
CA SER A 182 7.10 0.28 21.93
C SER A 182 6.49 -1.04 21.48
N LEU A 183 5.23 -1.00 21.02
CA LEU A 183 4.56 -2.20 20.53
C LEU A 183 5.17 -2.68 19.22
N ALA A 184 5.68 -1.77 18.38
CA ALA A 184 6.37 -2.11 17.15
C ALA A 184 7.72 -2.79 17.40
N PHE A 185 8.49 -2.34 18.40
CA PHE A 185 9.71 -3.04 18.81
C PHE A 185 9.41 -4.40 19.45
N LYS A 186 8.38 -4.49 20.29
CA LYS A 186 7.99 -5.73 20.96
C LYS A 186 7.53 -6.82 20.01
N SER A 187 6.84 -6.42 18.94
CA SER A 187 6.12 -7.34 18.04
C SER A 187 6.79 -7.44 16.67
N PHE A 188 8.01 -6.92 16.52
CA PHE A 188 8.67 -6.78 15.21
C PHE A 188 8.77 -8.13 14.49
N SER A 189 9.38 -9.15 15.11
CA SER A 189 9.53 -10.47 14.51
C SER A 189 8.18 -11.13 14.22
N ALA A 190 7.19 -10.98 15.10
CA ALA A 190 5.85 -11.50 14.88
C ALA A 190 5.22 -10.90 13.62
N TRP A 191 5.24 -9.56 13.50
CA TRP A 191 4.67 -8.87 12.35
C TRP A 191 5.39 -9.16 11.04
N ILE A 192 6.72 -9.27 11.06
CA ILE A 192 7.48 -9.67 9.86
C ILE A 192 7.08 -11.09 9.42
N ASN A 193 6.96 -12.03 10.35
CA ASN A 193 6.56 -13.40 10.02
C ASN A 193 5.12 -13.46 9.49
N GLU A 194 4.16 -12.75 10.10
CA GLU A 194 2.79 -12.62 9.59
C GLU A 194 2.77 -12.08 8.15
N GLY A 195 3.57 -11.04 7.86
CA GLY A 195 3.70 -10.49 6.51
C GLY A 195 4.23 -11.48 5.47
N VAL A 196 5.08 -12.40 5.90
CA VAL A 196 5.68 -13.42 5.03
C VAL A 196 4.75 -14.62 4.86
N ASP A 197 4.11 -15.09 5.92
CA ASP A 197 3.39 -16.38 5.94
C ASP A 197 1.89 -16.23 5.67
N GLU A 198 1.27 -15.14 6.14
CA GLU A 198 -0.19 -14.98 6.14
C GLU A 198 -0.66 -14.01 5.05
N PHE A 199 0.02 -12.88 4.86
CA PHE A 199 -0.42 -11.82 3.94
C PHE A 199 0.07 -12.00 2.50
N ILE A 200 -0.34 -13.09 1.85
CA ILE A 200 0.00 -13.41 0.44
C ILE A 200 -0.31 -12.22 -0.49
N PHE A 201 -1.39 -11.49 -0.23
CA PHE A 201 -1.79 -10.33 -1.02
C PHE A 201 -0.74 -9.21 -1.01
N ILE A 202 0.01 -9.01 0.09
CA ILE A 202 1.08 -8.03 0.16
C ILE A 202 2.19 -8.37 -0.84
N LYS A 203 2.59 -9.65 -0.92
CA LYS A 203 3.58 -10.10 -1.91
C LYS A 203 3.12 -9.88 -3.34
N HIS A 204 1.82 -10.05 -3.62
CA HIS A 204 1.26 -9.76 -4.93
C HIS A 204 1.30 -8.26 -5.25
N ILE A 205 0.90 -7.40 -4.31
CA ILE A 205 1.00 -5.95 -4.48
C ILE A 205 2.46 -5.52 -4.68
N THR A 206 3.38 -5.96 -3.83
CA THR A 206 4.78 -5.55 -3.91
C THR A 206 5.49 -6.10 -5.14
N GLY A 207 5.15 -7.32 -5.56
CA GLY A 207 5.72 -7.96 -6.75
C GLY A 207 5.16 -7.41 -8.06
N LYS A 208 3.88 -7.05 -8.11
CA LYS A 208 3.19 -6.63 -9.33
C LYS A 208 3.01 -5.11 -9.41
N LEU A 209 2.22 -4.53 -8.51
CA LEU A 209 1.92 -3.09 -8.52
C LEU A 209 3.18 -2.25 -8.29
N LEU A 210 4.00 -2.64 -7.32
CA LEU A 210 5.21 -1.90 -6.96
C LEU A 210 6.45 -2.36 -7.74
N GLY A 211 6.37 -3.46 -8.51
CA GLY A 211 7.55 -4.13 -9.08
C GLY A 211 8.43 -3.22 -9.94
N GLY A 212 7.81 -2.39 -10.78
CA GLY A 212 8.50 -1.40 -11.62
C GLY A 212 8.73 -0.03 -10.95
N HIS A 213 8.15 0.20 -9.76
CA HIS A 213 8.07 1.52 -9.10
C HIS A 213 8.43 1.45 -7.61
N GLN A 214 9.41 0.60 -7.28
CA GLN A 214 9.78 0.32 -5.89
C GLN A 214 10.37 1.56 -5.19
N GLN A 215 11.11 2.41 -5.91
CA GLN A 215 11.72 3.60 -5.33
C GLN A 215 10.66 4.67 -5.01
N GLU A 216 9.67 4.84 -5.88
CA GLU A 216 8.52 5.72 -5.69
C GLU A 216 7.68 5.26 -4.49
N ALA A 217 7.41 3.95 -4.40
CA ALA A 217 6.73 3.35 -3.27
C ALA A 217 7.47 3.59 -1.95
N LEU A 218 8.78 3.32 -1.91
CA LEU A 218 9.60 3.57 -0.72
C LEU A 218 9.67 5.06 -0.37
N SER A 219 9.81 5.94 -1.37
CA SER A 219 9.80 7.39 -1.16
C SER A 219 8.51 7.85 -0.48
N HIS A 220 7.37 7.35 -0.94
CA HIS A 220 6.05 7.60 -0.34
C HIS A 220 5.96 7.07 1.09
N LEU A 221 6.32 5.80 1.31
CA LEU A 221 6.30 5.18 2.65
C LEU A 221 7.23 5.89 3.63
N PHE A 222 8.42 6.28 3.18
CA PHE A 222 9.38 7.04 3.99
C PHE A 222 8.88 8.44 4.31
N LYS A 223 8.21 9.12 3.37
CA LYS A 223 7.55 10.39 3.66
C LYS A 223 6.49 10.24 4.76
N LEU A 224 5.55 9.30 4.59
CA LEU A 224 4.44 9.09 5.54
C LEU A 224 4.94 8.68 6.94
N SER A 225 5.87 7.74 7.02
CA SER A 225 6.40 7.23 8.28
C SER A 225 7.22 8.26 9.09
N THR A 226 7.50 9.42 8.51
CA THR A 226 8.18 10.53 9.22
C THR A 226 7.23 11.60 9.77
N ALA A 227 5.93 11.44 9.55
CA ALA A 227 4.92 12.34 10.10
C ALA A 227 4.91 12.31 11.64
N LEU A 228 4.55 13.45 12.23
CA LEU A 228 4.29 13.54 13.67
C LEU A 228 3.15 12.58 14.02
N ASN A 229 3.34 11.75 15.06
CA ASN A 229 2.38 10.74 15.50
C ASN A 229 2.07 9.64 14.47
N PHE A 230 3.07 9.16 13.75
CA PHE A 230 2.91 7.98 12.88
C PHE A 230 2.48 6.73 13.69
N LYS A 231 1.44 6.04 13.23
CA LYS A 231 0.82 4.90 13.94
C LYS A 231 0.79 3.60 13.15
N GLN A 232 1.02 3.65 11.85
CA GLN A 232 0.83 2.54 10.92
C GLN A 232 2.06 1.62 10.85
N TRP A 233 2.67 1.32 12.00
CA TRP A 233 3.97 0.64 12.07
C TRP A 233 3.97 -0.77 11.49
N LYS A 234 2.93 -1.57 11.76
CA LYS A 234 2.86 -2.97 11.33
C LYS A 234 3.00 -3.11 9.81
N PHE A 235 2.07 -2.52 9.06
CA PHE A 235 2.08 -2.62 7.61
C PHE A 235 3.20 -1.80 6.97
N TYR A 236 3.67 -0.71 7.61
CA TYR A 236 4.89 -0.04 7.16
C TYR A 236 6.10 -0.98 7.14
N LEU A 237 6.34 -1.70 8.23
CA LEU A 237 7.48 -2.61 8.35
C LEU A 237 7.35 -3.80 7.40
N ILE A 238 6.15 -4.37 7.30
CA ILE A 238 5.85 -5.47 6.36
C ILE A 238 6.09 -5.03 4.91
N LEU A 239 5.65 -3.83 4.52
CA LEU A 239 5.83 -3.31 3.16
C LEU A 239 7.31 -3.02 2.85
N VAL A 240 8.04 -2.38 3.78
CA VAL A 240 9.48 -2.15 3.61
C VAL A 240 10.24 -3.46 3.46
N GLN A 241 9.92 -4.45 4.30
CA GLN A 241 10.52 -5.79 4.24
C GLN A 241 10.18 -6.49 2.92
N SER A 242 8.92 -6.46 2.50
CA SER A 242 8.46 -7.11 1.27
C SER A 242 9.11 -6.52 0.02
N ILE A 243 9.26 -5.18 -0.03
CA ILE A 243 10.00 -4.51 -1.11
C ILE A 243 11.48 -4.89 -1.06
N ALA A 244 12.12 -4.85 0.11
CA ALA A 244 13.53 -5.19 0.27
C ALA A 244 13.86 -6.64 -0.09
N SER A 245 12.93 -7.58 0.12
CA SER A 245 13.08 -9.00 -0.24
C SER A 245 13.16 -9.25 -1.75
N SER A 246 12.56 -8.39 -2.57
CA SER A 246 12.53 -8.52 -4.04
C SER A 246 13.12 -7.30 -4.75
N CYS A 247 13.95 -6.51 -4.07
CA CYS A 247 14.42 -5.24 -4.60
C CYS A 247 15.55 -5.43 -5.64
N SER A 248 15.59 -4.55 -6.63
CA SER A 248 16.76 -4.42 -7.52
C SER A 248 17.99 -3.88 -6.77
N ALA A 249 19.18 -3.99 -7.38
CA ALA A 249 20.40 -3.41 -6.81
C ALA A 249 20.31 -1.88 -6.62
N GLU A 250 19.61 -1.20 -7.52
CA GLU A 250 19.34 0.25 -7.46
C GLU A 250 18.45 0.58 -6.26
N THR A 251 17.33 -0.13 -6.09
CA THR A 251 16.42 0.03 -4.95
C THR A 251 17.13 -0.28 -3.62
N SER A 252 17.96 -1.32 -3.56
CA SER A 252 18.79 -1.61 -2.37
C SER A 252 19.75 -0.45 -2.05
N THR A 253 20.33 0.19 -3.07
CA THR A 253 21.19 1.37 -2.90
C THR A 253 20.38 2.57 -2.41
N PHE A 254 19.16 2.76 -2.90
CA PHE A 254 18.23 3.79 -2.44
C PHE A 254 17.91 3.62 -0.94
N ILE A 255 17.58 2.41 -0.48
CA ILE A 255 17.33 2.11 0.95
C ILE A 255 18.57 2.43 1.79
N LYS A 256 19.76 1.99 1.37
CA LYS A 256 21.02 2.27 2.08
C LYS A 256 21.29 3.77 2.21
N LYS A 257 21.05 4.52 1.14
CA LYS A 257 21.18 5.98 1.12
C LYS A 257 20.18 6.63 2.09
N TYR A 258 18.93 6.19 2.09
CA TYR A 258 17.91 6.68 3.03
C TYR A 258 18.31 6.46 4.49
N LEU A 259 18.71 5.24 4.87
CA LEU A 259 19.12 4.92 6.24
C LEU A 259 20.34 5.74 6.69
N LYS A 260 21.33 5.94 5.80
CA LYS A 260 22.49 6.79 6.10
C LYS A 260 22.09 8.25 6.32
N ASN A 261 21.25 8.81 5.45
CA ASN A 261 20.75 10.18 5.58
C ASN A 261 19.91 10.34 6.86
N ARG A 262 19.10 9.33 7.19
CA ARG A 262 18.28 9.32 8.40
C ARG A 262 19.14 9.29 9.67
N LEU A 263 20.25 8.55 9.69
CA LEU A 263 21.22 8.61 10.78
C LEU A 263 21.84 10.01 10.96
N GLN A 264 22.20 10.67 9.86
CA GLN A 264 22.69 12.06 9.91
C GLN A 264 21.63 13.02 10.46
N HIS A 265 20.37 12.83 10.07
CA HIS A 265 19.25 13.61 10.59
C HIS A 265 19.03 13.41 12.09
N VAL A 266 19.14 12.16 12.60
CA VAL A 266 19.11 11.88 14.04
C VAL A 266 20.22 12.63 14.76
N ALA A 267 21.45 12.56 14.23
CA ALA A 267 22.60 13.24 14.80
C ALA A 267 22.41 14.76 14.89
N SER A 268 21.87 15.39 13.85
CA SER A 268 21.71 16.84 13.78
C SER A 268 20.54 17.38 14.61
N LEU A 269 19.41 16.67 14.68
CA LEU A 269 18.21 17.15 15.40
C LEU A 269 18.09 16.63 16.82
N GLY A 270 18.82 15.57 17.19
CA GLY A 270 18.68 14.96 18.51
C GLY A 270 17.32 14.27 18.73
N CYS A 271 16.64 13.85 17.66
CA CYS A 271 15.26 13.38 17.71
C CYS A 271 15.15 11.87 17.97
N GLN A 272 14.62 11.50 19.14
CA GLN A 272 14.40 10.09 19.52
C GLN A 272 13.50 9.33 18.55
N PHE A 273 12.36 9.91 18.15
CA PHE A 273 11.47 9.28 17.17
C PHE A 273 12.19 8.96 15.86
N SER A 274 13.09 9.84 15.41
CA SER A 274 13.88 9.59 14.20
C SER A 274 14.84 8.41 14.35
N LEU A 275 15.41 8.20 15.54
CA LEU A 275 16.25 7.05 15.84
C LEU A 275 15.44 5.76 15.88
N LEU A 276 14.30 5.75 16.57
CA LEU A 276 13.41 4.60 16.64
C LEU A 276 12.94 4.16 15.25
N HIS A 277 12.53 5.14 14.44
CA HIS A 277 12.17 4.94 13.04
C HIS A 277 13.34 4.34 12.23
N LEU A 278 14.56 4.89 12.38
CA LEU A 278 15.76 4.37 11.72
C LEU A 278 16.01 2.90 12.06
N LEU A 279 15.95 2.54 13.35
CA LEU A 279 16.23 1.19 13.82
C LEU A 279 15.20 0.19 13.28
N LEU A 280 13.91 0.49 13.39
CA LEU A 280 12.85 -0.39 12.88
C LEU A 280 12.92 -0.55 11.34
N THR A 281 13.15 0.55 10.62
CA THR A 281 13.28 0.52 9.15
C THR A 281 14.49 -0.31 8.73
N ALA A 282 15.62 -0.17 9.44
CA ALA A 282 16.82 -0.97 9.16
C ALA A 282 16.61 -2.46 9.43
N ARG A 283 15.85 -2.83 10.46
CA ARG A 283 15.48 -4.23 10.72
C ARG A 283 14.61 -4.78 9.61
N ALA A 284 13.55 -4.07 9.23
CA ALA A 284 12.65 -4.48 8.15
C ALA A 284 13.41 -4.68 6.84
N ALA A 285 14.28 -3.72 6.47
CA ALA A 285 15.11 -3.79 5.28
C ALA A 285 16.18 -4.90 5.32
N ALA A 286 16.56 -5.39 6.50
CA ALA A 286 17.50 -6.50 6.68
C ALA A 286 16.83 -7.88 6.71
N ALA A 287 15.53 -7.93 7.02
CA ALA A 287 14.73 -9.13 7.18
C ALA A 287 14.25 -9.74 5.85
N THR A 288 15.16 -9.93 4.91
CA THR A 288 14.81 -10.22 3.50
C THR A 288 14.67 -11.70 3.17
N THR A 289 14.93 -12.60 4.11
CA THR A 289 14.97 -14.05 3.87
C THR A 289 14.06 -14.82 4.82
N MET A 290 13.73 -16.07 4.46
CA MET A 290 13.00 -17.00 5.35
C MET A 290 13.86 -17.50 6.54
N ASN A 291 15.15 -17.18 6.56
CA ASN A 291 16.06 -17.61 7.62
C ASN A 291 16.25 -16.48 8.63
N ILE A 292 15.71 -16.68 9.84
CA ILE A 292 15.78 -15.70 10.93
C ILE A 292 17.23 -15.34 11.28
N GLN A 293 18.13 -16.33 11.38
CA GLN A 293 19.54 -16.07 11.69
C GLN A 293 20.21 -15.20 10.63
N LYS A 294 19.95 -15.48 9.34
CA LYS A 294 20.48 -14.67 8.24
C LYS A 294 19.96 -13.23 8.28
N ASN A 295 18.70 -13.04 8.66
CA ASN A 295 18.11 -11.71 8.84
C ASN A 295 18.77 -10.95 10.00
N LEU A 296 19.05 -11.63 11.12
CA LEU A 296 19.80 -11.08 12.25
C LEU A 296 21.23 -10.72 11.86
N ASP A 297 21.92 -11.58 11.11
CA ASP A 297 23.28 -11.33 10.61
C ASP A 297 23.32 -10.12 9.66
N ASN A 298 22.34 -9.97 8.77
CA ASN A 298 22.19 -8.81 7.90
C ASN A 298 22.02 -7.51 8.72
N TYR A 299 21.17 -7.54 9.75
CA TYR A 299 20.98 -6.40 10.63
C TYR A 299 22.24 -6.09 11.44
N ALA A 300 22.93 -7.11 11.96
CA ALA A 300 24.20 -6.97 12.66
C ALA A 300 25.27 -6.33 11.75
N GLN A 301 25.34 -6.74 10.48
CA GLN A 301 26.22 -6.13 9.51
C GLN A 301 25.89 -4.64 9.29
N TRP A 302 24.60 -4.32 9.11
CA TRP A 302 24.16 -2.93 8.98
C TRP A 302 24.51 -2.11 10.24
N TYR A 303 24.24 -2.64 11.43
CA TYR A 303 24.51 -1.97 12.71
C TYR A 303 26.01 -1.73 12.90
N LYS A 304 26.86 -2.71 12.58
CA LYS A 304 28.33 -2.56 12.61
C LYS A 304 28.84 -1.47 11.67
N GLN A 305 28.28 -1.40 10.46
CA GLN A 305 28.70 -0.43 9.46
C GLN A 305 28.23 0.99 9.78
N ASN A 306 27.01 1.14 10.31
CA ASN A 306 26.37 2.45 10.44
C ASN A 306 26.44 3.00 11.87
N ILE A 307 26.30 2.17 12.90
CA ILE A 307 26.39 2.59 14.31
C ILE A 307 27.78 2.30 14.88
N GLY A 308 28.30 1.09 14.65
CA GLY A 308 29.63 0.67 15.13
C GLY A 308 30.78 1.54 14.63
N LYS A 309 30.63 2.12 13.43
CA LYS A 309 31.62 2.98 12.77
C LYS A 309 31.12 4.41 12.54
N MET A 310 30.11 4.87 13.26
CA MET A 310 29.47 6.15 12.96
C MET A 310 30.40 7.36 13.10
N SER A 311 31.45 7.27 13.92
CA SER A 311 32.48 8.33 14.04
C SER A 311 33.32 8.55 12.79
N SER A 312 33.35 7.62 11.84
CA SER A 312 34.02 7.85 10.55
C SER A 312 33.22 8.78 9.63
N VAL A 313 31.98 9.09 9.99
CA VAL A 313 31.04 9.89 9.18
C VAL A 313 30.48 11.10 9.96
N LEU A 314 30.34 10.98 11.28
CA LEU A 314 29.79 12.02 12.15
C LEU A 314 30.89 12.79 12.88
N SER A 315 30.64 14.07 13.17
CA SER A 315 31.47 14.85 14.10
C SER A 315 31.37 14.28 15.52
N LEU A 316 32.28 14.69 16.40
CA LEU A 316 32.29 14.23 17.80
C LEU A 316 30.96 14.54 18.52
N ASP A 317 30.42 15.75 18.35
CA ASP A 317 29.18 16.17 19.00
C ASP A 317 27.98 15.37 18.49
N HIS A 318 27.92 15.14 17.17
CA HIS A 318 26.90 14.31 16.54
C HIS A 318 26.99 12.85 16.99
N PHE A 319 28.20 12.31 17.15
CA PHE A 319 28.42 10.97 17.69
C PHE A 319 27.90 10.85 19.13
N GLN A 320 28.20 11.82 19.98
CA GLN A 320 27.73 11.86 21.38
C GLN A 320 26.21 11.99 21.45
N SER A 321 25.62 12.86 20.62
CA SER A 321 24.17 13.03 20.50
C SER A 321 23.47 11.71 20.18
N VAL A 322 23.91 11.00 19.13
CA VAL A 322 23.33 9.69 18.76
C VAL A 322 23.47 8.66 19.88
N LEU A 323 24.63 8.60 20.56
CA LEU A 323 24.84 7.67 21.68
C LEU A 323 23.91 7.94 22.86
N ASN A 324 23.68 9.19 23.20
CA ASN A 324 22.78 9.55 24.30
C ASN A 324 21.34 9.13 23.96
N ILE A 325 20.87 9.42 22.74
CA ILE A 325 19.53 9.02 22.31
C ILE A 325 19.41 7.49 22.25
N LEU A 326 20.44 6.78 21.81
CA LEU A 326 20.49 5.32 21.86
C LEU A 326 20.35 4.81 23.29
N ALA A 327 21.10 5.38 24.23
CA ALA A 327 21.02 5.01 25.65
C ALA A 327 19.62 5.26 26.23
N ASP A 328 19.02 6.41 25.92
CA ASP A 328 17.66 6.77 26.37
C ASP A 328 16.59 5.88 25.74
N SER A 329 16.88 5.26 24.59
CA SER A 329 15.94 4.44 23.83
C SER A 329 16.04 2.93 24.12
N ILE A 330 16.98 2.48 24.96
CA ILE A 330 17.20 1.05 25.25
C ILE A 330 15.92 0.36 25.75
N HIS A 331 15.08 1.08 26.51
CA HIS A 331 13.86 0.51 27.07
C HIS A 331 12.82 0.05 26.03
N TYR A 332 12.89 0.57 24.80
CA TYR A 332 12.07 0.09 23.68
C TYR A 332 12.53 -1.27 23.16
N GLU A 333 13.80 -1.65 23.37
CA GLU A 333 14.37 -2.90 22.87
C GLU A 333 13.91 -4.09 23.71
N LEU A 334 12.83 -4.73 23.25
CA LEU A 334 12.20 -5.86 23.95
C LEU A 334 12.51 -7.22 23.30
N GLU A 335 13.04 -7.24 22.08
CA GLU A 335 13.48 -8.46 21.40
C GLU A 335 14.93 -8.78 21.73
N ILE A 336 15.14 -9.92 22.39
CA ILE A 336 16.43 -10.37 22.91
C ILE A 336 17.49 -10.42 21.81
N ASP A 337 17.19 -11.03 20.66
CA ASP A 337 18.16 -11.24 19.59
C ASP A 337 18.71 -9.92 19.02
N TYR A 338 17.87 -8.90 18.88
CA TYR A 338 18.32 -7.58 18.43
C TYR A 338 19.12 -6.84 19.52
N LEU A 339 18.72 -6.96 20.78
CA LEU A 339 19.47 -6.36 21.89
C LEU A 339 20.85 -7.03 22.08
N GLU A 340 20.98 -8.32 21.79
CA GLU A 340 22.27 -9.01 21.77
C GLU A 340 23.21 -8.42 20.73
N ILE A 341 22.72 -8.13 19.53
CA ILE A 341 23.48 -7.43 18.47
C ILE A 341 23.95 -6.07 18.99
N HIS A 342 23.05 -5.30 19.60
CA HIS A 342 23.36 -3.98 20.16
C HIS A 342 24.38 -4.05 21.28
N ALA A 343 24.38 -5.10 22.10
CA ALA A 343 25.36 -5.30 23.17
C ALA A 343 26.72 -5.77 22.63
N ALA A 344 26.74 -6.65 21.63
CA ALA A 344 27.94 -7.32 21.14
C ALA A 344 28.80 -6.49 20.19
N ILE A 345 28.19 -5.71 19.28
CA ILE A 345 28.94 -5.00 18.23
C ILE A 345 29.75 -3.84 18.79
N ALA A 346 31.07 -3.84 18.66
CA ALA A 346 31.90 -2.72 19.09
C ALA A 346 31.53 -1.38 18.41
N ILE A 347 31.55 -0.29 19.17
CA ILE A 347 31.36 1.08 18.69
C ILE A 347 32.68 1.84 18.84
N SER A 348 33.13 2.47 17.75
CA SER A 348 34.37 3.25 17.70
C SER A 348 34.07 4.75 17.50
N PRO A 349 34.81 5.68 18.16
CA PRO A 349 35.82 5.40 19.18
C PRO A 349 35.16 4.87 20.46
N GLY A 350 35.91 4.04 21.21
CA GLY A 350 35.49 3.64 22.55
C GLY A 350 35.50 4.83 23.52
N GLY A 351 35.21 4.56 24.79
CA GLY A 351 35.26 5.58 25.84
C GLY A 351 34.13 5.40 26.85
N LYS A 352 34.05 6.31 27.82
CA LYS A 352 33.10 6.22 28.94
C LYS A 352 31.64 6.15 28.47
N LEU A 353 31.25 6.98 27.49
CA LEU A 353 29.88 6.99 26.95
C LEU A 353 29.51 5.66 26.28
N VAL A 354 30.39 5.12 25.43
CA VAL A 354 30.18 3.81 24.79
C VAL A 354 30.13 2.70 25.82
N GLN A 355 31.04 2.69 26.80
CA GLN A 355 31.05 1.68 27.87
C GLN A 355 29.76 1.72 28.69
N SER A 356 29.26 2.92 29.02
CA SER A 356 27.99 3.12 29.73
C SER A 356 26.81 2.57 28.91
N TYR A 357 26.70 2.97 27.64
CA TYR A 357 25.67 2.44 26.73
C TYR A 357 25.69 0.91 26.67
N LYS A 358 26.88 0.31 26.51
CA LYS A 358 27.05 -1.15 26.45
C LYS A 358 26.69 -1.85 27.75
N ALA A 359 27.01 -1.25 28.89
CA ALA A 359 26.62 -1.76 30.19
C ALA A 359 25.10 -1.75 30.34
N ASN A 360 24.43 -0.67 29.91
CA ASN A 360 22.97 -0.56 29.92
C ASN A 360 22.32 -1.62 29.02
N CYS A 361 22.84 -1.86 27.81
CA CYS A 361 22.34 -2.95 26.96
C CYS A 361 22.46 -4.32 27.65
N LYS A 362 23.62 -4.61 28.27
CA LYS A 362 23.85 -5.89 28.96
C LYS A 362 22.96 -6.06 30.20
N ALA A 363 22.75 -4.99 30.96
CA ALA A 363 21.87 -4.98 32.12
C ALA A 363 20.41 -5.24 31.69
N HIS A 364 19.91 -4.52 30.70
CA HIS A 364 18.58 -4.70 30.14
C HIS A 364 18.38 -6.11 29.56
N LEU A 365 19.36 -6.62 28.82
CA LEU A 365 19.36 -7.99 28.30
C LEU A 365 19.26 -9.04 29.40
N SER A 366 19.97 -8.84 30.52
CA SER A 366 19.93 -9.73 31.68
C SER A 366 18.55 -9.74 32.32
N CYS A 367 17.90 -8.56 32.44
CA CYS A 367 16.53 -8.44 32.93
C CYS A 367 15.53 -9.20 32.04
N LEU A 368 15.60 -9.02 30.72
CA LEU A 368 14.71 -9.71 29.78
C LEU A 368 14.88 -11.23 29.82
N LYS A 369 16.13 -11.72 29.85
CA LYS A 369 16.41 -13.16 29.96
C LYS A 369 15.91 -13.76 31.27
N ALA A 370 16.04 -13.03 32.39
CA ALA A 370 15.51 -13.47 33.68
C ALA A 370 13.98 -13.55 33.65
N ALA A 371 13.31 -12.57 33.05
CA ALA A 371 11.85 -12.55 32.91
C ALA A 371 11.33 -13.68 32.03
N SER A 372 12.04 -14.05 30.95
CA SER A 372 11.67 -15.19 30.09
C SER A 372 11.72 -16.51 30.86
N LYS A 373 12.83 -16.76 31.57
CA LYS A 373 13.00 -17.99 32.36
C LYS A 373 11.92 -18.20 33.41
N GLN A 374 11.40 -17.12 34.00
CA GLN A 374 10.29 -17.19 34.96
C GLN A 374 8.94 -17.50 34.31
N LYS A 375 8.77 -17.19 33.02
CA LYS A 375 7.56 -17.56 32.26
C LYS A 375 7.60 -19.01 31.79
N ASP A 376 8.78 -19.52 31.41
CA ASP A 376 8.95 -20.89 30.94
C ASP A 376 8.95 -21.93 32.07
N GLY A 377 9.14 -21.49 33.32
CA GLY A 377 9.08 -22.33 34.53
C GLY A 377 7.72 -22.35 35.24
N LYS A 378 6.70 -21.69 34.67
CA LYS A 378 5.29 -21.79 35.06
C LYS A 378 4.54 -22.52 33.96
#